data_AF-A0A8J1W4L0-F1
#
_entry.id   AF-A0A8J1W4L0-F1
#
_cell.length_a   1.000
_cell.length_b   1.000
_cell.length_c   1.000
_cell.angle_alpha   90.00
_cell.angle_beta   90.00
_cell.angle_gamma   90.00
#
_symmetry.space_group_name_H-M   'P 1'
#
loop_
_entity.id
_entity.type
_entity.pdbx_description
1 polymer ?
#
loop_
_entity_poly.entity_id
_entity_poly.type
_entity_poly.pdbx_seq_one_letter_code
_entity_poly.pdbx_strand_id
1 'polypeptide(L)'
;VATGSSTRKGQLIKNLFFENFTAKNYKWNTVNYSIAVAISAVLSYVYVIWGLFQTNQNWLELLIYGLFDGVKSTSRAISPFQTIGCRLGSQNSGERLKKEKNISFWNPARIPMAGKVKVQCLDKTGTMTDSDLKFHGWMT
;
A
#
# COMPACT_ATOMS: atom_id res chain seq x y z
N VAL A 1 20.90 -13.92 -37.53
CA VAL A 1 20.48 -14.68 -36.33
C VAL A 1 21.03 -13.94 -35.13
N ALA A 2 20.15 -13.47 -34.23
CA ALA A 2 20.55 -12.75 -33.02
C ALA A 2 20.50 -13.72 -31.83
N THR A 3 21.46 -13.64 -30.90
CA THR A 3 21.55 -14.52 -29.72
C THR A 3 21.51 -13.72 -28.42
N GLY A 4 21.06 -14.36 -27.34
CA GLY A 4 20.97 -13.74 -26.02
C GLY A 4 20.01 -12.55 -25.97
N SER A 5 20.46 -11.44 -25.38
CA SER A 5 19.68 -10.20 -25.16
C SER A 5 19.32 -9.47 -26.45
N SER A 6 19.96 -9.78 -27.57
CA SER A 6 19.67 -9.22 -28.89
C SER A 6 18.51 -9.92 -29.61
N THR A 7 18.00 -11.03 -29.07
CA THR A 7 16.80 -11.70 -29.59
C THR A 7 15.55 -10.88 -29.31
N ARG A 8 14.50 -11.02 -30.14
CA ARG A 8 13.21 -10.33 -29.93
C ARG A 8 12.59 -10.65 -28.56
N LYS A 9 12.71 -11.90 -28.09
CA LYS A 9 12.29 -12.29 -26.73
C LYS A 9 13.20 -11.64 -25.66
N GLY A 10 14.51 -11.62 -25.88
CA GLY A 10 15.48 -10.99 -24.98
C GLY A 10 15.27 -9.48 -24.81
N GLN A 11 14.96 -8.77 -25.90
CA GLN A 11 14.60 -7.35 -25.85
C GLN A 11 13.30 -7.11 -25.06
N LEU A 12 12.30 -7.98 -25.21
CA LEU A 12 11.03 -7.86 -24.50
C LEU A 12 11.21 -8.06 -22.98
N ILE A 13 11.99 -9.06 -22.59
CA ILE A 13 12.38 -9.30 -21.19
C ILE A 13 13.17 -8.11 -20.64
N LYS A 14 14.12 -7.57 -21.42
CA LYS A 14 14.91 -6.40 -21.05
C LYS A 14 14.00 -5.21 -20.75
N ASN A 15 13.04 -4.92 -21.64
CA ASN A 15 12.11 -3.81 -21.43
C ASN A 15 11.26 -4.00 -20.17
N LEU A 16 10.78 -5.21 -19.88
CA LEU A 16 10.03 -5.51 -18.66
C LEU A 16 10.83 -5.28 -17.37
N PHE A 17 12.13 -5.59 -17.35
CA PHE A 17 12.96 -5.41 -16.15
C PHE A 17 13.34 -3.95 -15.90
N PHE A 18 13.52 -3.16 -16.96
CA PHE A 18 13.93 -1.75 -16.85
C PHE A 18 12.75 -0.77 -16.84
N GLU A 19 11.54 -1.23 -17.13
CA GLU A 19 10.33 -0.44 -16.93
C GLU A 19 10.00 -0.32 -15.44
N ASN A 20 10.06 0.91 -14.94
CA ASN A 20 9.67 1.23 -13.58
C ASN A 20 8.15 1.16 -13.44
N PHE A 21 7.62 -0.02 -13.08
CA PHE A 21 6.26 -0.18 -12.58
C PHE A 21 6.10 0.55 -11.23
N THR A 22 6.06 1.87 -11.29
CA THR A 22 5.88 2.69 -10.10
C THR A 22 4.47 2.46 -9.57
N ALA A 23 4.39 1.92 -8.35
CA ALA A 23 3.16 1.89 -7.56
C ALA A 23 2.80 3.32 -7.13
N LYS A 24 2.40 4.15 -8.11
CA LYS A 24 2.12 5.58 -7.96
C LYS A 24 1.10 5.82 -6.84
N ASN A 25 0.12 4.92 -6.71
CA ASN A 25 -0.97 4.99 -5.74
C ASN A 25 -0.54 4.82 -4.27
N TYR A 26 0.58 4.14 -3.99
CA TYR A 26 1.04 3.99 -2.60
C TYR A 26 1.64 5.31 -2.08
N LYS A 27 2.42 6.01 -2.92
CA LYS A 27 3.04 7.30 -2.58
C LYS A 27 2.00 8.36 -2.19
N TRP A 28 0.88 8.45 -2.92
CA TRP A 28 -0.18 9.42 -2.63
C TRP A 28 -0.83 9.22 -1.25
N ASN A 29 -1.09 7.98 -0.86
CA ASN A 29 -1.69 7.69 0.44
C ASN A 29 -0.74 8.00 1.60
N THR A 30 0.57 7.78 1.41
CA THR A 30 1.59 8.15 2.41
C THR A 30 1.62 9.66 2.64
N VAL A 31 1.57 10.47 1.57
CA VAL A 31 1.55 11.94 1.68
C VAL A 31 0.31 12.43 2.44
N ASN A 32 -0.87 11.88 2.12
CA ASN A 32 -2.12 12.23 2.80
C ASN A 32 -2.07 11.88 4.29
N TYR A 33 -1.47 10.73 4.64
CA TYR A 33 -1.27 10.36 6.04
C TYR A 33 -0.34 11.34 6.76
N SER A 34 0.79 11.70 6.16
CA SER A 34 1.71 12.70 6.74
C SER A 34 1.04 14.06 6.96
N ILE A 35 0.19 14.51 6.04
CA ILE A 35 -0.60 15.74 6.20
C ILE A 35 -1.57 15.63 7.38
N ALA A 36 -2.27 14.49 7.52
CA ALA A 36 -3.16 14.27 8.65
C ALA A 36 -2.44 14.32 10.00
N VAL A 37 -1.23 13.74 10.08
CA VAL A 37 -0.39 13.81 11.29
C VAL A 37 0.02 15.26 11.57
N ALA A 38 0.42 16.03 10.55
CA ALA A 38 0.77 17.43 10.71
C ALA A 38 -0.42 18.27 11.23
N ILE A 39 -1.63 18.07 10.70
CA ILE A 39 -2.84 18.74 11.18
C ILE A 39 -3.12 18.38 12.64
N SER A 40 -2.98 17.10 13.02
CA SER A 40 -3.18 16.67 14.41
C SER A 40 -2.19 17.31 15.38
N ALA A 41 -0.95 17.55 14.96
CA ALA A 41 0.04 18.25 15.76
C ALA A 41 -0.35 19.73 15.97
N VAL A 42 -0.82 20.41 14.91
CA VAL A 42 -1.30 21.80 15.01
C VAL A 42 -2.49 21.89 15.97
N LEU A 43 -3.44 20.96 15.88
CA LEU A 43 -4.60 20.93 16.79
C LEU A 43 -4.20 20.76 18.26
N SER A 44 -3.18 19.94 18.56
CA SER A 44 -2.67 19.84 19.94
C SER A 44 -2.12 21.16 20.48
N TYR A 45 -1.42 21.94 19.64
CA TYR A 45 -0.95 23.27 20.05
C TYR A 45 -2.09 24.26 20.27
N VAL A 46 -3.11 24.25 19.40
CA VAL A 46 -4.30 25.11 19.56
C VAL A 46 -5.04 24.79 20.86
N TYR A 47 -5.15 23.51 21.23
CA TYR A 47 -5.77 23.08 22.47
C TYR A 47 -5.03 23.62 23.71
N VAL A 48 -3.70 23.58 23.69
CA VAL A 48 -2.84 24.14 24.75
C VAL A 48 -3.04 25.66 24.87
N ILE A 49 -3.09 26.36 23.73
CA ILE A 49 -3.30 27.81 23.69
C ILE A 49 -4.69 28.17 24.23
N TRP A 50 -5.72 27.40 23.90
CA TRP A 50 -7.05 27.61 24.45
C TRP A 50 -7.10 27.40 25.97
N GLY A 51 -6.34 26.43 26.49
CA GLY A 51 -6.15 26.23 27.93
C GLY A 51 -5.54 27.43 28.65
N LEU A 52 -4.58 28.14 28.01
CA LEU A 52 -4.00 29.39 28.55
C LEU A 52 -5.06 30.48 28.77
N PHE A 53 -6.05 30.57 27.90
CA PHE A 53 -7.11 31.58 28.06
C PHE A 53 -8.10 31.25 29.18
N GLN A 54 -8.25 29.97 29.55
CA GLN A 54 -9.17 29.54 30.61
C GLN A 54 -8.51 29.44 31.98
N THR A 55 -7.20 29.24 32.04
CA THR A 55 -6.48 29.04 33.29
C THR A 55 -5.38 30.09 33.45
N ASN A 56 -5.37 30.79 34.59
CA ASN A 56 -4.34 31.77 34.98
C ASN A 56 -3.01 31.08 35.40
N GLN A 57 -2.61 30.06 34.66
CA GLN A 57 -1.43 29.24 34.92
C GLN A 57 -0.17 29.93 34.36
N ASN A 58 0.99 29.57 34.93
CA ASN A 58 2.26 30.12 34.48
C ASN A 58 2.54 29.71 33.02
N TRP A 59 2.94 30.68 32.20
CA TRP A 59 3.23 30.50 30.76
C TRP A 59 4.28 29.41 30.49
N LEU A 60 5.22 29.21 31.42
CA LEU A 60 6.27 28.17 31.35
C LEU A 60 5.72 26.76 31.49
N GLU A 61 4.81 26.52 32.44
CA GLU A 61 4.24 25.18 32.65
C GLU A 61 3.41 24.75 31.45
N LEU A 62 2.63 25.68 30.88
CA LEU A 62 1.82 25.42 29.69
C LEU A 62 2.65 25.17 28.43
N LEU A 63 3.79 25.86 28.27
CA LEU A 63 4.76 25.55 27.20
C LEU A 63 5.30 24.13 27.35
N ILE A 64 5.66 23.72 28.57
CA ILE A 64 6.15 22.36 28.84
C ILE A 64 5.05 21.34 28.51
N TYR A 65 3.83 21.54 29.00
CA TYR A 65 2.70 20.65 28.71
C TYR A 65 2.40 20.52 27.21
N GLY A 66 2.42 21.63 26.46
CA GLY A 66 2.16 21.60 25.02
C GLY A 66 3.24 20.89 24.22
N LEU A 67 4.52 21.06 24.59
CA LEU A 67 5.62 20.32 23.98
C LEU A 67 5.50 18.82 24.26
N PHE A 68 5.21 18.44 25.50
CA PHE A 68 5.03 17.02 25.86
C PHE A 68 3.81 16.39 25.16
N ASP A 69 2.69 17.11 25.06
CA ASP A 69 1.49 16.59 24.41
C ASP A 69 1.65 16.48 22.89
N GLY A 70 2.28 17.47 22.25
CA GLY A 70 2.62 17.44 20.82
C GLY A 70 3.54 16.27 20.47
N VAL A 71 4.60 16.04 21.27
CA VAL A 71 5.52 14.89 21.08
C VAL A 71 4.79 13.56 21.30
N LYS A 72 3.93 13.44 22.32
CA LYS A 72 3.14 12.23 22.55
C LYS A 72 2.16 11.94 21.42
N SER A 73 1.50 12.98 20.88
CA SER A 73 0.55 12.85 19.78
C SER A 73 1.24 12.36 18.50
N THR A 74 2.33 13.02 18.11
CA THR A 74 3.10 12.65 16.90
C THR A 74 3.77 11.28 17.02
N SER A 75 4.31 10.93 18.18
CA SER A 75 4.93 9.63 18.43
C SER A 75 3.93 8.46 18.28
N ARG A 76 2.68 8.63 18.72
CA ARG A 76 1.62 7.62 18.51
C ARG A 76 1.28 7.44 17.03
N ALA A 77 1.26 8.53 16.26
CA ALA A 77 0.90 8.50 14.85
C ALA A 77 1.96 7.87 13.94
N ILE A 78 3.23 7.86 14.34
CA ILE A 78 4.34 7.26 13.57
C ILE A 78 4.77 5.92 14.20
N SER A 79 3.97 5.38 15.11
CA SER A 79 4.34 4.22 15.91
C SER A 79 4.77 3.03 15.02
N PRO A 80 5.91 2.39 15.33
CA PRO A 80 6.38 1.23 14.57
C PRO A 80 5.35 0.09 14.57
N PHE A 81 4.53 0.00 15.62
CA PHE A 81 3.48 -1.01 15.77
C PHE A 81 2.47 -0.99 14.61
N GLN A 82 2.10 0.19 14.10
CA GLN A 82 1.17 0.31 12.97
C GLN A 82 1.75 -0.33 11.70
N THR A 83 3.03 -0.08 11.42
CA THR A 83 3.69 -0.63 10.23
C THR A 83 3.88 -2.15 10.33
N ILE A 84 4.17 -2.66 11.53
CA ILE A 84 4.32 -4.08 11.82
C ILE A 84 2.96 -4.78 11.63
N GLY A 85 1.89 -4.21 12.19
CA GLY A 85 0.52 -4.73 12.04
C GLY A 85 0.10 -4.86 10.58
N CYS A 86 0.35 -3.83 9.75
CA CYS A 86 0.04 -3.88 8.32
C CYS A 86 0.83 -4.98 7.57
N ARG A 87 2.12 -5.17 7.91
CA ARG A 87 2.96 -6.21 7.30
C ARG A 87 2.50 -7.61 7.70
N LEU A 88 2.31 -7.84 9.00
CA LEU A 88 1.84 -9.13 9.53
C LEU A 88 0.45 -9.48 8.99
N GLY A 89 -0.47 -8.51 8.92
CA GLY A 89 -1.79 -8.71 8.33
C GLY A 89 -1.73 -9.11 6.85
N SER A 90 -0.85 -8.48 6.08
CA SER A 90 -0.64 -8.83 4.66
C SER A 90 -0.01 -10.22 4.50
N GLN A 91 0.95 -10.57 5.36
CA GLN A 91 1.60 -11.87 5.33
C GLN A 91 0.64 -13.01 5.71
N ASN A 92 -0.10 -12.85 6.82
CA ASN A 92 -1.12 -13.82 7.24
C ASN A 92 -2.22 -13.99 6.16
N SER A 93 -2.63 -12.89 5.52
CA SER A 93 -3.56 -12.96 4.39
C SER A 93 -2.99 -13.77 3.22
N GLY A 94 -1.70 -13.58 2.89
CA GLY A 94 -1.01 -14.35 1.86
C GLY A 94 -0.94 -15.84 2.18
N GLU A 95 -0.63 -16.20 3.44
CA GLU A 95 -0.62 -17.60 3.88
C GLU A 95 -2.01 -18.23 3.78
N ARG A 96 -3.06 -17.50 4.19
CA ARG A 96 -4.45 -17.96 4.08
C ARG A 96 -4.85 -18.23 2.63
N LEU A 97 -4.58 -17.30 1.71
CA LEU A 97 -4.91 -17.53 0.29
C LEU A 97 -4.12 -18.69 -0.32
N LYS A 98 -2.86 -18.89 0.09
CA LYS A 98 -2.07 -20.03 -0.38
C LYS A 98 -2.69 -21.35 0.08
N LYS A 99 -3.11 -21.43 1.35
CA LYS A 99 -3.71 -22.63 1.93
C LYS A 99 -5.11 -22.94 1.38
N GLU A 100 -5.96 -21.92 1.21
CA GLU A 100 -7.37 -22.11 0.87
C GLU A 100 -7.66 -22.08 -0.64
N LYS A 101 -6.86 -21.35 -1.42
CA LYS A 101 -7.12 -21.10 -2.84
C LYS A 101 -5.98 -21.53 -3.77
N ASN A 102 -4.89 -22.10 -3.23
CA ASN A 102 -3.68 -22.44 -3.98
C ASN A 102 -3.08 -21.26 -4.78
N ILE A 103 -3.32 -20.02 -4.34
CA ILE A 103 -2.78 -18.82 -4.98
C ILE A 103 -1.45 -18.48 -4.31
N SER A 104 -0.38 -18.35 -5.09
CA SER A 104 0.95 -17.98 -4.60
C SER A 104 1.27 -16.51 -4.89
N PHE A 105 1.99 -15.86 -3.97
CA PHE A 105 2.34 -14.43 -4.05
C PHE A 105 3.85 -14.25 -4.01
N TRP A 106 4.37 -13.34 -4.85
CA TRP A 106 5.76 -12.88 -4.77
C TRP A 106 5.93 -11.69 -3.81
N ASN A 107 4.90 -10.84 -3.66
CA ASN A 107 4.96 -9.64 -2.83
C ASN A 107 3.67 -9.44 -2.02
N PRO A 108 3.68 -9.69 -0.70
CA PRO A 108 2.49 -9.56 0.14
C PRO A 108 2.01 -8.11 0.28
N ALA A 109 2.87 -7.10 0.09
CA ALA A 109 2.47 -5.69 0.16
C ALA A 109 1.48 -5.27 -0.94
N ARG A 110 1.31 -6.07 -2.00
CA ARG A 110 0.35 -5.81 -3.08
C ARG A 110 -1.06 -6.35 -2.79
N ILE A 111 -1.24 -7.20 -1.78
CA ILE A 111 -2.53 -7.81 -1.46
C ILE A 111 -3.63 -6.75 -1.22
N PRO A 112 -3.39 -5.66 -0.45
CA PRO A 112 -4.41 -4.62 -0.26
C PRO A 112 -4.78 -3.88 -1.55
N MET A 113 -3.92 -3.86 -2.57
CA MET A 113 -4.22 -3.21 -3.85
C MET A 113 -5.22 -4.03 -4.69
N ALA A 114 -5.27 -5.36 -4.51
CA ALA A 114 -6.21 -6.22 -5.22
C ALA A 114 -7.68 -5.84 -4.91
N GLY A 115 -7.96 -5.34 -3.70
CA GLY A 115 -9.30 -4.86 -3.33
C GLY A 115 -9.71 -3.52 -3.96
N LYS A 116 -8.79 -2.81 -4.63
CA LYS A 116 -9.06 -1.53 -5.32
C LYS A 116 -9.10 -1.66 -6.85
N VAL A 117 -9.05 -2.88 -7.38
CA VAL A 117 -9.09 -3.14 -8.82
C VAL A 117 -10.47 -2.79 -9.36
N LYS A 118 -10.53 -1.91 -10.36
CA LYS A 118 -11.78 -1.51 -11.04
C LYS A 118 -11.99 -2.18 -12.39
N VAL A 119 -10.91 -2.58 -13.05
CA VAL A 119 -10.91 -3.17 -14.39
C VAL A 119 -10.02 -4.41 -14.34
N GLN A 120 -10.54 -5.52 -14.86
CA GLN A 120 -9.81 -6.78 -15.01
C GLN A 120 -9.69 -7.06 -16.51
N CYS A 121 -8.46 -7.02 -17.01
CA CYS A 121 -8.16 -7.43 -18.38
C CYS A 121 -7.79 -8.92 -18.35
N LEU A 122 -8.69 -9.76 -18.84
CA LEU A 122 -8.48 -11.21 -18.94
C LEU A 122 -8.06 -11.54 -20.38
N ASP A 123 -7.00 -12.34 -20.53
CA ASP A 123 -6.72 -12.98 -21.80
C ASP A 123 -7.73 -14.10 -22.05
N LYS A 124 -8.03 -14.41 -23.31
CA LYS A 124 -9.07 -15.39 -23.62
C LYS A 124 -8.54 -16.82 -23.49
N THR A 125 -7.54 -17.15 -24.30
CA THR A 125 -7.05 -18.53 -24.44
C THR A 125 -6.15 -18.90 -23.27
N GLY A 126 -6.44 -20.02 -22.61
CA GLY A 126 -5.70 -20.48 -21.44
C GLY A 126 -6.08 -19.77 -20.12
N THR A 127 -7.02 -18.82 -20.15
CA THR A 127 -7.59 -18.21 -18.92
C THR A 127 -9.11 -18.36 -18.88
N MET A 128 -9.85 -17.88 -19.90
CA MET A 128 -11.31 -18.04 -19.96
C MET A 128 -11.73 -19.32 -20.68
N THR A 129 -10.96 -19.72 -21.70
CA THR A 129 -11.19 -20.96 -22.43
C THR A 129 -10.00 -21.89 -22.26
N ASP A 130 -10.25 -23.19 -22.27
CA ASP A 130 -9.19 -24.17 -22.44
C ASP A 130 -8.37 -23.84 -23.69
N SER A 131 -7.06 -24.04 -23.62
CA SER A 131 -6.15 -23.86 -24.77
C SER A 131 -6.31 -24.96 -25.83
N ASP A 132 -7.04 -26.03 -25.48
CA ASP A 132 -7.21 -27.20 -26.30
C ASP A 132 -8.40 -27.04 -27.24
N LEU A 133 -8.19 -27.29 -28.54
CA LEU A 133 -9.27 -27.28 -29.53
C LEU A 133 -9.99 -28.63 -29.53
N LYS A 134 -11.25 -28.64 -29.07
CA LYS A 134 -12.12 -29.83 -29.11
C LYS A 134 -13.14 -29.70 -30.23
N PHE A 135 -13.17 -30.68 -31.12
CA PHE A 135 -14.19 -30.78 -32.16
C PHE A 135 -15.51 -31.26 -31.55
N HIS A 136 -16.56 -30.44 -31.62
CA HIS A 136 -17.87 -30.73 -31.00
C HIS A 136 -18.88 -31.41 -31.94
N GLY A 137 -18.54 -31.55 -33.23
CA GLY A 137 -19.42 -32.10 -34.25
C GLY A 137 -19.61 -31.17 -35.44
N TRP A 138 -20.32 -31.65 -36.45
CA TRP A 138 -20.75 -30.86 -37.61
C TRP A 138 -22.27 -30.74 -37.56
N MET A 139 -22.81 -29.52 -37.75
CA MET A 139 -24.26 -29.31 -37.90
C MET A 139 -24.64 -29.55 -39.36
N THR A 140 -25.57 -30.47 -39.59
CA THR A 140 -26.22 -30.72 -40.88
C THR A 140 -27.44 -29.84 -41.05
#